data_AF-A0A4Q3HMR7-F1
#
_entry.id   AF-A0A4Q3HMR7-F1
#
_cell.length_a   1.000
_cell.length_b   1.000
_cell.length_c   1.000
_cell.angle_alpha   90.00
_cell.angle_beta   90.00
_cell.angle_gamma   90.00
#
_symmetry.space_group_name_H-M   'P 1'
#
loop_
_entity.id
_entity.type
_entity.pdbx_description
1 polymer ?
#
loop_
_entity_poly.entity_id
_entity_poly.type
_entity_poly.pdbx_seq_one_letter_code
_entity_poly.pdbx_strand_id
1 'polypeptide(L)'
;MRKVIGWLTQKRSSQGSVPRPRRRIDLGVDAPTYPIYAIGDVHGCLELLKEAEAKIARDIEETRRAGVVVLLGDYVDRGPASSGVLDYLIKPSEYGLRRMPLCGNHDDVFRLFLDDPETHGEWLSLGGEQTLASYGLDVHDQNFRQRSRNG
;
A
#
# COMPACT_ATOMS: atom_id res chain seq x y z
N MET A 1 -3.96 -8.33 46.79
CA MET A 1 -4.53 -7.00 46.50
C MET A 1 -3.41 -6.05 46.07
N ARG A 2 -3.63 -5.28 44.99
CA ARG A 2 -2.79 -4.19 44.39
C ARG A 2 -1.54 -4.69 43.63
N LYS A 3 -1.47 -4.78 42.28
CA LYS A 3 -1.41 -3.76 41.17
C LYS A 3 -0.47 -2.59 41.54
N VAL A 4 0.54 -2.18 40.75
CA VAL A 4 0.43 -1.40 39.50
C VAL A 4 1.85 -1.13 38.90
N ILE A 5 2.03 -1.39 37.60
CA ILE A 5 2.79 -0.67 36.54
C ILE A 5 4.21 -0.12 36.82
N GLY A 6 5.18 -0.55 36.00
CA GLY A 6 6.52 0.02 35.90
C GLY A 6 7.23 -0.35 34.60
N TRP A 7 6.59 -0.14 33.44
CA TRP A 7 7.22 -0.29 32.13
C TRP A 7 7.48 1.11 31.57
N LEU A 8 8.70 1.62 31.69
CA LEU A 8 9.21 2.76 30.92
C LEU A 8 10.73 2.86 31.10
N THR A 9 11.41 3.12 29.99
CA THR A 9 12.84 3.44 29.84
C THR A 9 13.83 2.27 29.78
N GLN A 10 13.69 1.42 28.76
CA GLN A 10 14.90 0.95 28.06
C GLN A 10 15.07 1.80 26.80
N LYS A 11 15.89 2.85 26.92
CA LYS A 11 16.32 3.69 25.78
C LYS A 11 17.01 2.78 24.76
N ARG A 12 16.29 2.40 23.70
CA ARG A 12 16.93 2.02 22.44
C ARG A 12 17.72 3.25 21.98
N SER A 13 19.03 3.10 21.89
CA SER A 13 19.91 4.09 21.27
C SER A 13 19.51 4.23 19.80
N SER A 14 18.60 5.16 19.51
CA SER A 14 18.37 5.65 18.18
C SER A 14 19.63 6.43 17.78
N GLN A 15 20.53 5.78 17.04
CA GLN A 15 21.39 6.54 16.15
C GLN A 15 20.45 7.39 15.30
N GLY A 16 20.50 8.71 15.51
CA GLY A 16 19.61 9.66 14.85
C GLY A 16 19.82 9.55 13.36
N SER A 17 18.90 8.86 12.67
CA SER A 17 18.79 8.98 11.23
C SER A 17 18.45 10.44 10.97
N VAL A 18 19.39 11.19 10.38
CA VAL A 18 19.09 12.51 9.81
C VAL A 18 17.81 12.34 8.98
N PRO A 19 16.73 13.11 9.24
CA PRO A 19 15.51 12.96 8.45
C PRO A 19 15.90 13.15 6.99
N ARG A 20 15.82 12.09 6.19
CA ARG A 20 16.03 12.23 4.75
C ARG A 20 15.00 13.26 4.30
N PRO A 21 15.41 14.36 3.64
CA PRO A 21 14.46 15.34 3.14
C PRO A 21 13.45 14.57 2.29
N ARG A 22 12.17 14.68 2.64
CA ARG A 22 11.09 14.08 1.83
C ARG A 22 11.30 14.59 0.41
N ARG A 23 11.53 13.67 -0.54
CA ARG A 23 11.60 14.03 -1.96
C ARG A 23 10.27 14.68 -2.31
N ARG A 24 10.30 15.99 -2.51
CA ARG A 24 9.17 16.74 -3.05
C ARG A 24 9.32 16.74 -4.56
N ILE A 25 8.26 16.37 -5.25
CA ILE A 25 8.15 16.64 -6.67
C ILE A 25 7.83 18.13 -6.76
N ASP A 26 8.78 18.91 -7.24
CA ASP A 26 8.55 20.30 -7.60
C ASP A 26 7.89 20.33 -8.99
N LEU A 27 6.67 20.85 -9.04
CA LEU A 27 5.91 20.99 -10.28
C LEU A 27 6.22 22.31 -11.01
N GLY A 28 7.13 23.12 -10.46
CA GLY A 28 7.41 24.47 -10.92
C GLY A 28 6.49 25.51 -10.28
N VAL A 29 6.74 26.77 -10.63
CA VAL A 29 5.94 27.92 -10.17
C VAL A 29 4.64 28.10 -10.96
N ASP A 30 4.61 27.56 -12.18
CA ASP A 30 3.46 27.65 -13.07
C ASP A 30 2.54 26.45 -12.88
N ALA A 31 1.24 26.69 -12.99
CA ALA A 31 0.26 25.61 -12.95
C ALA A 31 0.50 24.64 -14.14
N PRO A 32 0.40 23.32 -13.91
CA PRO A 32 0.56 22.36 -14.99
C PRO A 32 -0.49 22.58 -16.08
N THR A 33 -0.06 22.48 -17.34
CA THR A 33 -0.95 22.62 -18.51
C THR A 33 -1.86 21.41 -18.72
N TYR A 34 -1.66 20.35 -17.95
CA TYR A 34 -2.42 19.11 -17.96
C TYR A 34 -3.06 18.83 -16.58
N PRO A 35 -4.22 18.14 -16.52
CA PRO A 35 -4.80 17.71 -15.27
C PRO A 35 -3.91 16.70 -14.54
N ILE A 36 -3.92 16.77 -13.20
CA ILE A 36 -3.33 15.77 -12.31
C ILE A 36 -4.48 15.15 -11.52
N TYR A 37 -4.70 13.85 -11.71
CA TYR A 37 -5.67 13.09 -10.93
C TYR A 37 -4.94 12.40 -9.78
N ALA A 38 -5.57 12.37 -8.60
CA ALA A 38 -5.05 11.68 -7.43
C ALA A 38 -6.05 10.62 -6.98
N ILE A 39 -5.59 9.37 -6.84
CA ILE A 39 -6.34 8.27 -6.23
C ILE A 39 -5.70 8.01 -4.86
N GLY A 40 -6.51 8.12 -3.80
CA GLY A 40 -6.07 7.87 -2.43
C GLY A 40 -5.87 6.40 -2.11
N ASP A 41 -5.83 6.08 -0.82
CA ASP A 41 -5.61 4.74 -0.28
C ASP A 41 -6.58 3.72 -0.89
N VAL A 42 -6.05 2.61 -1.40
CA VAL A 42 -6.84 1.61 -2.13
C VAL A 42 -7.26 0.44 -1.23
N HIS A 43 -6.37 -0.02 -0.36
CA HIS A 43 -6.62 -1.06 0.65
C HIS A 43 -7.43 -2.24 0.11
N GLY A 44 -6.94 -2.91 -0.92
CA GLY A 44 -7.58 -4.09 -1.51
C GLY A 44 -8.97 -3.84 -2.13
N CYS A 45 -9.39 -2.58 -2.33
CA CYS A 45 -10.70 -2.22 -2.90
C CYS A 45 -10.64 -2.15 -4.44
N LEU A 46 -10.39 -3.31 -5.08
CA LEU A 46 -10.18 -3.41 -6.53
C LEU A 46 -11.29 -2.76 -7.37
N GLU A 47 -12.56 -3.00 -7.05
CA GLU A 47 -13.66 -2.46 -7.84
C GLU A 47 -13.77 -0.93 -7.73
N LEU A 48 -13.52 -0.37 -6.54
CA LEU A 48 -13.47 1.09 -6.37
C LEU A 48 -12.29 1.73 -7.12
N LEU A 49 -11.14 1.05 -7.18
CA LEU A 49 -10.01 1.49 -7.98
C LEU A 49 -10.35 1.54 -9.47
N LYS A 50 -10.97 0.48 -10.00
CA LYS A 50 -11.44 0.44 -11.41
C LYS A 50 -12.46 1.54 -11.70
N GLU A 51 -13.42 1.75 -10.79
CA GLU A 51 -14.41 2.82 -10.92
C GLU A 51 -13.76 4.21 -10.93
N ALA A 52 -12.74 4.44 -10.10
CA ALA A 52 -12.00 5.68 -10.08
C ALA A 52 -11.27 5.92 -11.41
N GLU A 53 -10.59 4.91 -11.94
CA GLU A 53 -9.94 5.01 -13.26
C GLU A 53 -10.94 5.24 -14.39
N ALA A 54 -12.09 4.57 -14.37
CA ALA A 54 -13.15 4.79 -15.36
C ALA A 54 -13.71 6.21 -15.32
N LYS A 55 -13.83 6.82 -14.13
CA LYS A 55 -14.23 8.23 -13.98
C LYS A 55 -13.18 9.18 -14.57
N ILE A 56 -11.90 8.92 -14.31
CA ILE A 56 -10.80 9.71 -14.87
C ILE A 56 -10.75 9.60 -16.40
N ALA A 57 -10.87 8.38 -16.94
CA ALA A 57 -10.87 8.14 -18.38
C ALA A 57 -11.99 8.92 -19.09
N ARG A 58 -13.19 8.94 -18.50
CA ARG A 58 -14.33 9.72 -18.99
C ARG A 58 -14.06 11.22 -18.99
N ASP A 59 -13.50 11.75 -17.90
CA ASP A 59 -13.13 13.17 -17.82
C ASP A 59 -12.09 13.57 -18.88
N ILE A 60 -11.10 12.71 -19.14
CA ILE A 60 -10.11 12.92 -20.21
C ILE A 60 -10.78 12.91 -21.59
N GLU A 61 -11.73 12.02 -21.83
CA GLU A 61 -12.47 11.95 -23.09
C GLU A 61 -13.35 13.19 -23.31
N GLU A 62 -14.06 13.64 -22.27
CA GLU A 62 -14.93 14.82 -22.30
C GLU A 62 -14.14 16.11 -22.48
N THR A 63 -13.03 16.27 -21.76
CA THR A 63 -12.22 17.50 -21.80
C THR A 63 -11.21 17.51 -22.95
N ARG A 64 -10.92 16.35 -23.55
CA ARG A 64 -9.83 16.14 -24.53
C ARG A 64 -8.46 16.55 -24.01
N ARG A 65 -8.25 16.50 -22.69
CA ARG A 65 -6.99 16.84 -22.04
C ARG A 65 -6.37 15.59 -21.45
N ALA A 66 -5.24 15.15 -22.01
CA ALA A 66 -4.44 14.10 -21.38
C ALA A 66 -3.93 14.56 -20.02
N GLY A 67 -3.87 13.65 -19.04
CA GLY A 67 -3.40 13.91 -17.69
C GLY A 67 -2.59 12.75 -17.12
N VAL A 68 -2.10 12.94 -15.90
CA VAL A 68 -1.38 11.90 -15.14
C VAL A 68 -2.22 11.45 -13.95
N VAL A 69 -2.15 10.16 -13.63
CA VAL A 69 -2.86 9.59 -12.48
C VAL A 69 -1.84 9.22 -11.42
N VAL A 70 -1.80 9.97 -10.33
CA VAL A 70 -0.95 9.68 -9.18
C VAL A 70 -1.74 8.79 -8.22
N LEU A 71 -1.28 7.56 -8.01
CA LEU A 71 -1.84 6.71 -6.98
C LEU A 71 -1.02 6.90 -5.70
N LEU A 72 -1.68 7.27 -4.60
CA LEU A 72 -0.99 7.72 -3.40
C LEU A 72 -0.40 6.59 -2.54
N GLY A 73 -0.73 5.34 -2.84
CA GLY A 73 -0.22 4.16 -2.14
C GLY A 73 -1.30 3.43 -1.35
N ASP A 74 -0.85 2.65 -0.38
CA ASP A 74 -1.66 1.82 0.50
C ASP A 74 -2.59 0.92 -0.32
N TYR A 75 -1.98 0.12 -1.21
CA TYR A 75 -2.69 -0.77 -2.14
C TYR A 75 -3.18 -2.03 -1.45
N VAL A 76 -2.40 -2.51 -0.49
CA VAL A 76 -2.64 -3.73 0.25
C VAL A 76 -3.35 -3.44 1.58
N ASP A 77 -3.68 -4.52 2.28
CA ASP A 77 -4.29 -4.58 3.60
C ASP A 77 -5.77 -4.18 3.66
N ARG A 78 -6.43 -4.65 4.73
CA ARG A 78 -7.82 -4.34 5.15
C ARG A 78 -8.92 -4.84 4.20
N GLY A 79 -8.83 -4.55 2.90
CA GLY A 79 -9.81 -4.99 1.91
C GLY A 79 -9.54 -6.40 1.39
N PRO A 80 -10.52 -6.99 0.68
CA PRO A 80 -10.52 -8.42 0.37
C PRO A 80 -9.64 -8.80 -0.82
N ALA A 81 -9.21 -7.84 -1.66
CA ALA A 81 -8.64 -8.13 -2.98
C ALA A 81 -7.25 -7.48 -3.19
N SER A 82 -6.40 -7.43 -2.17
CA SER A 82 -5.03 -6.89 -2.26
C SER A 82 -4.23 -7.49 -3.43
N SER A 83 -4.27 -8.82 -3.61
CA SER A 83 -3.63 -9.51 -4.75
C SER A 83 -4.17 -9.00 -6.10
N GLY A 84 -5.49 -8.90 -6.24
CA GLY A 84 -6.14 -8.39 -7.44
C GLY A 84 -5.81 -6.92 -7.73
N VAL A 85 -5.65 -6.09 -6.70
CA VAL A 85 -5.19 -4.69 -6.86
C VAL A 85 -3.78 -4.65 -7.42
N LEU A 86 -2.84 -5.41 -6.85
CA LEU A 86 -1.46 -5.44 -7.32
C LEU A 86 -1.36 -5.99 -8.76
N ASP A 87 -2.08 -7.07 -9.06
CA ASP A 87 -2.18 -7.65 -10.41
C ASP A 87 -2.79 -6.70 -11.44
N TYR A 88 -3.72 -5.84 -11.02
CA TYR A 88 -4.32 -4.82 -11.87
C TYR A 88 -3.36 -3.65 -12.13
N LEU A 89 -2.63 -3.19 -11.11
CA LEU A 89 -1.75 -2.04 -11.19
C LEU A 89 -0.42 -2.31 -11.90
N ILE A 90 0.11 -3.54 -11.84
CA ILE A 90 1.32 -3.92 -12.58
C ILE A 90 1.11 -3.98 -14.09
N LYS A 91 -0.13 -4.19 -14.54
CA LYS A 91 -0.50 -4.18 -15.95
C LYS A 91 -0.70 -2.74 -16.45
N PRO A 92 -0.51 -2.48 -17.75
CA PRO A 92 -0.94 -1.20 -18.34
C PRO A 92 -2.42 -0.93 -18.06
N SER A 93 -2.78 0.34 -17.88
CA SER A 93 -4.19 0.72 -17.72
C SER A 93 -4.99 0.35 -18.97
N GLU A 94 -6.16 -0.27 -18.77
CA GLU A 94 -7.10 -0.61 -19.84
C GLU A 94 -7.60 0.63 -20.60
N TYR A 95 -7.58 1.79 -19.94
CA TYR A 95 -7.94 3.09 -20.52
C TYR A 95 -6.73 3.86 -21.07
N GLY A 96 -5.53 3.27 -21.05
CA GLY A 96 -4.30 3.95 -21.47
C GLY A 96 -3.84 5.08 -20.53
N LEU A 97 -4.34 5.11 -19.29
CA LEU A 97 -3.96 6.11 -18.30
C LEU A 97 -2.48 6.03 -17.96
N ARG A 98 -1.83 7.20 -17.87
CA ARG A 98 -0.46 7.32 -17.37
C ARG A 98 -0.45 7.28 -15.85
N ARG A 99 -0.37 6.06 -15.30
CA ARG A 99 -0.27 5.80 -13.86
C ARG A 99 1.12 6.15 -13.31
N MET A 100 1.15 6.76 -12.13
CA MET A 100 2.34 7.00 -11.31
C MET A 100 2.06 6.48 -9.89
N PRO A 101 2.32 5.18 -9.63
CA PRO A 101 2.08 4.59 -8.32
C PRO A 101 3.16 5.01 -7.33
N LEU A 102 2.74 5.56 -6.21
CA LEU A 102 3.60 5.82 -5.04
C LEU A 102 3.53 4.65 -4.07
N CYS A 103 4.56 4.51 -3.24
CA CYS A 103 4.57 3.51 -2.16
C CYS A 103 3.97 4.14 -0.91
N GLY A 104 2.89 3.57 -0.40
CA GLY A 104 2.29 3.94 0.88
C GLY A 104 3.01 3.29 2.06
N ASN A 105 2.61 3.64 3.29
CA ASN A 105 3.21 3.04 4.48
C ASN A 105 2.81 1.59 4.67
N HIS A 106 1.58 1.20 4.30
CA HIS A 106 1.17 -0.20 4.35
C HIS A 106 1.94 -1.03 3.32
N ASP A 107 2.17 -0.49 2.12
CA ASP A 107 2.96 -1.16 1.08
C ASP A 107 4.42 -1.39 1.50
N ASP A 108 5.05 -0.39 2.15
CA ASP A 108 6.43 -0.52 2.62
C ASP A 108 6.56 -1.52 3.78
N VAL A 109 5.60 -1.53 4.72
CA VAL A 109 5.56 -2.52 5.81
C VAL A 109 5.34 -3.92 5.24
N PHE A 110 4.45 -4.09 4.26
CA PHE A 110 4.26 -5.37 3.57
C PHE A 110 5.54 -5.83 2.88
N ARG A 111 6.26 -4.93 2.18
CA ARG A 111 7.56 -5.23 1.58
C ARG A 111 8.58 -5.69 2.63
N LEU A 112 8.67 -5.00 3.77
CA LEU A 112 9.56 -5.40 4.87
C LEU A 112 9.19 -6.77 5.45
N PHE A 113 7.90 -7.07 5.57
CA PHE A 113 7.43 -8.40 5.96
C PHE A 113 7.84 -9.48 4.97
N LEU A 114 7.76 -9.23 3.66
CA LEU A 114 8.22 -10.19 2.65
C LEU A 114 9.73 -10.46 2.73
N ASP A 115 10.53 -9.44 3.12
CA ASP A 115 11.98 -9.56 3.28
C ASP A 115 12.36 -10.28 4.59
N ASP A 116 11.66 -9.99 5.70
CA ASP A 116 11.91 -10.57 7.03
C ASP A 116 10.58 -10.72 7.83
N PRO A 117 9.88 -11.85 7.67
CA PRO A 117 8.60 -12.10 8.34
C PRO A 117 8.72 -12.24 9.87
N GLU A 118 9.88 -12.68 10.38
CA GLU A 118 10.08 -12.90 11.82
C GLU A 118 10.14 -11.56 12.56
N THR A 119 10.81 -10.57 11.97
CA THR A 119 10.95 -9.23 12.57
C THR A 119 9.72 -8.35 12.37
N HIS A 120 8.97 -8.52 11.28
CA HIS A 120 7.87 -7.63 10.88
C HIS A 120 6.48 -8.28 10.97
N GLY A 121 6.33 -9.33 11.79
CA GLY A 121 5.07 -10.06 11.95
C GLY A 121 3.90 -9.22 12.47
N GLU A 122 4.16 -8.04 13.06
CA GLU A 122 3.13 -7.08 13.48
C GLU A 122 2.27 -6.57 12.33
N TRP A 123 2.77 -6.65 11.09
CA TRP A 123 2.02 -6.31 9.88
C TRP A 123 0.67 -7.04 9.79
N LEU A 124 0.60 -8.30 10.26
CA LEU A 124 -0.65 -9.07 10.27
C LEU A 124 -1.76 -8.34 11.05
N SER A 125 -1.42 -7.66 12.14
CA SER A 125 -2.36 -6.87 12.95
C SER A 125 -2.77 -5.54 12.30
N LEU A 126 -2.09 -5.11 11.23
CA LEU A 126 -2.39 -3.90 10.47
C LEU A 126 -3.30 -4.16 9.25
N GLY A 127 -3.85 -5.38 9.14
CA GLY A 127 -4.68 -5.79 8.01
C GLY A 127 -3.97 -6.69 7.00
N GLY A 128 -2.78 -7.19 7.35
CA GLY A 128 -2.01 -8.11 6.51
C GLY A 128 -2.66 -9.48 6.35
N GLU A 129 -3.50 -9.91 7.30
CA GLU A 129 -4.25 -11.17 7.17
C GLU A 129 -5.17 -11.18 5.94
N GLN A 130 -5.85 -10.06 5.65
CA GLN A 130 -6.68 -9.92 4.45
C GLN A 130 -5.83 -9.96 3.17
N THR A 131 -4.63 -9.36 3.21
CA THR A 131 -3.68 -9.46 2.10
C THR A 131 -3.30 -10.91 1.84
N LEU A 132 -2.91 -11.67 2.87
CA LEU A 132 -2.57 -13.10 2.73
C LEU A 132 -3.77 -13.93 2.25
N ALA A 133 -4.97 -13.69 2.80
CA ALA A 133 -6.19 -14.36 2.38
C ALA A 133 -6.49 -14.12 0.88
N SER A 134 -6.21 -12.92 0.37
CA SER A 134 -6.37 -12.62 -1.07
C SER A 134 -5.42 -13.41 -1.98
N TYR A 135 -4.34 -13.96 -1.45
CA TYR A 135 -3.44 -14.91 -2.12
C TYR A 135 -3.79 -16.38 -1.84
N GLY A 136 -4.89 -16.65 -1.14
CA GLY A 136 -5.31 -18.01 -0.76
C GLY A 136 -4.55 -18.60 0.42
N LEU A 137 -3.88 -17.76 1.22
CA LEU A 137 -3.16 -18.18 2.42
C LEU A 137 -4.03 -17.94 3.66
N ASP A 138 -4.34 -19.02 4.39
CA ASP A 138 -5.03 -18.96 5.67
C ASP A 138 -4.03 -19.06 6.83
N VAL A 139 -3.87 -17.96 7.58
CA VAL A 139 -2.97 -17.88 8.74
C VAL A 139 -3.46 -18.69 9.95
N HIS A 140 -4.72 -19.14 9.93
CA HIS A 140 -5.33 -19.97 10.95
C HIS A 140 -5.35 -21.46 10.59
N ASP A 141 -4.97 -21.84 9.36
CA ASP A 141 -4.83 -23.25 8.99
C ASP A 141 -3.70 -23.91 9.79
N GLN A 142 -4.06 -24.87 10.64
CA GLN A 142 -3.13 -25.57 11.52
C GLN A 142 -2.11 -26.42 10.76
N ASN A 143 -2.39 -26.79 9.51
CA ASN A 143 -1.45 -27.54 8.66
C ASN A 143 -0.26 -26.69 8.19
N PHE A 144 -0.39 -25.36 8.16
CA PHE A 144 0.67 -24.46 7.72
C PHE A 144 1.82 -24.38 8.75
N ARG A 145 1.48 -24.38 10.05
CA ARG A 145 2.45 -24.27 11.16
C ARG A 145 3.37 -25.48 11.32
N GLN A 146 2.95 -26.66 10.85
CA GLN A 146 3.75 -27.88 10.94
C GLN A 146 4.81 -28.00 9.83
N ARG A 147 4.60 -27.37 8.66
CA ARG A 147 5.54 -27.46 7.53
C ARG A 147 6.75 -26.53 7.69
N SER A 148 6.57 -25.35 8.26
CA SER A 148 7.66 -24.38 8.47
C SER A 148 8.67 -24.78 9.56
N ARG A 149 8.35 -25.75 10.42
CA ARG A 149 9.26 -26.23 11.48
C ARG A 149 10.15 -27.41 11.07
N ASN A 150 9.90 -28.00 9.91
CA ASN A 150 10.60 -29.19 9.43
C ASN A 150 11.38 -28.94 8.12
N GLY A 151 11.61 -27.68 7.76
CA GLY A 151 12.37 -27.26 6.57
C GLY A 151 13.67 -26.59 6.94
#